data_AF-A0A968JN65-F1
#
_entry.id   AF-A0A968JN65-F1
#
_cell.length_a   1.000
_cell.length_b   1.000
_cell.length_c   1.000
_cell.angle_alpha   90.00
_cell.angle_beta   90.00
_cell.angle_gamma   90.00
#
_symmetry.space_group_name_H-M   'P 1'
#
loop_
_entity.id
_entity.type
_entity.pdbx_description
1 polymer ?
#
loop_
_entity_poly.entity_id
_entity_poly.type
_entity_poly.pdbx_seq_one_letter_code
_entity_poly.pdbx_strand_id
1 'polypeptide(L)'
;MQLIEEFEETKRGVFSGAAGFFTPEGDFDFNVVIRSILYNATNRYVSFPAGSAITWGSKADQEYEECLLKVKTMITALNSQ
;
A
#
# COMPACT_ATOMS: atom_id res chain seq x y z
N MET A 1 -7.72 13.23 3.73
CA MET A 1 -7.09 12.44 4.82
C MET A 1 -8.06 12.12 5.95
N GLN A 2 -8.94 13.04 6.39
CA GLN A 2 -9.88 12.77 7.49
C GLN A 2 -10.82 11.58 7.24
N LEU A 3 -11.43 11.49 6.05
CA LEU A 3 -12.30 10.34 5.71
C LEU A 3 -11.52 9.02 5.61
N ILE A 4 -10.28 9.07 5.12
CA ILE A 4 -9.40 7.88 5.09
C ILE A 4 -9.17 7.39 6.53
N GLU A 5 -8.86 8.31 7.42
CA GLU A 5 -8.65 8.02 8.84
C GLU A 5 -9.92 7.53 9.55
N GLU A 6 -11.09 8.01 9.13
CA GLU A 6 -12.38 7.59 9.68
C GLU A 6 -12.79 6.18 9.22
N PHE A 7 -12.56 5.86 7.94
CA PHE A 7 -13.08 4.63 7.33
C PHE A 7 -12.07 3.48 7.25
N GLU A 8 -10.77 3.72 7.33
CA GLU A 8 -9.78 2.63 7.35
C GLU A 8 -9.59 2.08 8.77
N GLU A 9 -9.68 0.75 8.92
CA GLU A 9 -9.57 0.08 10.22
C GLU A 9 -8.18 0.19 10.86
N THR A 10 -7.16 0.52 10.08
CA THR A 10 -5.76 0.60 10.53
C THR A 10 -5.07 1.82 9.97
N LYS A 11 -4.10 2.35 10.72
CA LYS A 11 -3.19 3.39 10.22
C LYS A 11 -2.36 2.81 9.07
N ARG A 12 -2.22 3.56 7.98
CA ARG A 12 -1.42 3.15 6.80
C ARG A 12 0.06 2.90 7.08
N GLY A 13 0.63 3.52 8.12
CA GLY A 13 2.05 3.39 8.44
C GLY A 13 2.92 3.81 7.25
N VAL A 14 3.75 2.90 6.74
CA VAL A 14 4.62 3.16 5.58
C VAL A 14 3.85 3.12 4.25
N PHE A 15 2.69 2.45 4.19
CA PHE A 15 1.90 2.36 2.97
C PHE A 15 1.41 3.74 2.49
N SER A 16 1.51 3.98 1.18
CA SER A 16 1.24 5.28 0.56
C SER A 16 2.15 6.42 1.05
N GLY A 17 3.20 6.11 1.83
CA GLY A 17 4.29 7.03 2.15
C GLY A 17 5.35 7.06 1.05
N ALA A 18 6.56 7.49 1.40
CA ALA A 18 7.69 7.58 0.47
C ALA A 18 8.96 6.98 1.08
N ALA A 19 9.74 6.31 0.24
CA ALA A 19 11.11 5.90 0.53
C ALA A 19 12.02 6.47 -0.56
N GLY A 20 13.19 6.95 -0.16
CA GLY A 20 14.07 7.69 -1.05
C GLY A 20 15.33 8.15 -0.34
N PHE A 21 16.06 9.05 -0.99
CA PHE A 21 17.33 9.57 -0.49
C PHE A 21 17.54 11.04 -0.85
N PHE A 22 18.44 11.67 -0.11
CA PHE A 22 19.05 12.95 -0.46
C PHE A 22 20.55 12.72 -0.73
N THR A 23 21.11 13.41 -1.72
CA THR A 23 22.56 13.47 -1.94
C THR A 23 23.19 14.59 -1.11
N PRO A 24 24.50 14.53 -0.80
CA PRO A 24 25.21 15.63 -0.14
C PRO A 24 25.14 16.95 -0.92
N GLU A 25 24.99 16.89 -2.24
CA GLU A 25 24.87 18.03 -3.15
C GLU A 25 23.47 18.65 -3.15
N GLY A 26 22.50 18.01 -2.49
CA GLY A 26 21.13 18.50 -2.31
C GLY A 26 20.11 17.94 -3.31
N ASP A 27 20.49 17.00 -4.17
CA ASP A 27 19.55 16.29 -5.03
C ASP A 27 18.76 15.26 -4.21
N PHE A 28 17.59 14.85 -4.72
CA PHE A 28 16.77 13.84 -4.06
C PHE A 28 15.92 13.05 -5.04
N ASP A 29 15.55 11.84 -4.64
CA ASP A 29 14.57 11.02 -5.33
C ASP A 29 13.75 10.20 -4.32
N PHE A 30 12.44 10.13 -4.52
CA PHE A 30 11.48 9.48 -3.64
C PHE A 30 10.41 8.75 -4.44
N ASN A 31 10.10 7.53 -4.01
CA ASN A 31 9.01 6.76 -4.56
C ASN A 31 7.68 7.02 -3.83
N VAL A 32 6.64 6.29 -4.25
CA VAL A 32 5.43 6.08 -3.47
C VAL A 32 5.41 4.61 -3.05
N VAL A 33 5.26 4.35 -1.75
CA VAL A 33 5.26 2.98 -1.20
C VAL A 33 3.90 2.33 -1.44
N ILE A 34 3.73 1.76 -2.61
CA ILE A 34 2.60 0.91 -3.01
C ILE A 34 3.13 -0.44 -3.53
N ARG A 35 2.26 -1.43 -3.67
CA ARG A 35 2.62 -2.79 -4.13
C ARG A 35 3.82 -3.39 -3.37
N SER A 36 3.88 -3.14 -2.08
CA SER A 36 5.01 -3.48 -1.22
C SER A 36 4.53 -4.38 -0.08
N ILE A 37 5.37 -5.35 0.31
CA ILE A 37 5.13 -6.23 1.45
C ILE A 37 5.89 -5.67 2.64
N LEU A 38 5.17 -5.39 3.73
CA LEU A 38 5.74 -4.90 4.99
C LEU A 38 5.86 -6.08 5.94
N TYR A 39 7.07 -6.29 6.48
CA TYR A 39 7.33 -7.32 7.47
C TYR A 39 7.84 -6.70 8.77
N ASN A 40 7.12 -6.94 9.85
CA ASN A 40 7.55 -6.63 11.20
C ASN A 40 8.17 -7.89 11.83
N ALA A 41 9.50 -7.91 11.92
CA ALA A 41 10.26 -9.05 12.44
C ALA A 41 10.01 -9.33 13.93
N THR A 42 9.82 -8.27 14.73
CA THR A 42 9.55 -8.38 16.18
C THR A 42 8.24 -9.11 16.45
N ASN A 43 7.19 -8.76 15.69
CA ASN A 43 5.85 -9.33 15.85
C ASN A 43 5.58 -10.52 14.92
N ARG A 44 6.54 -10.87 14.05
CA ARG A 44 6.41 -11.84 12.96
C ARG A 44 5.13 -11.62 12.13
N TYR A 45 4.87 -10.37 11.79
CA TYR A 45 3.64 -9.94 11.12
C TYR A 45 3.94 -9.41 9.72
N VAL A 46 3.19 -9.89 8.73
CA VAL A 46 3.26 -9.46 7.34
C VAL A 46 1.97 -8.73 6.97
N SER A 47 2.10 -7.57 6.31
CA SER A 47 0.97 -6.83 5.73
C SER A 47 1.29 -6.28 4.34
N PHE A 48 0.24 -6.16 3.52
CA PHE A 48 0.33 -5.63 2.15
C PHE A 48 -1.01 -4.97 1.78
N PRO A 49 -1.30 -3.76 2.30
CA PRO A 49 -2.54 -3.05 1.98
C PRO A 49 -2.63 -2.71 0.48
N ALA A 50 -3.86 -2.64 -0.02
CA ALA A 50 -4.20 -2.14 -1.34
C ALA A 50 -5.41 -1.23 -1.26
N GLY A 51 -5.54 -0.34 -2.23
CA GLY A 51 -6.68 0.56 -2.35
C GLY A 51 -6.95 0.92 -3.81
N SER A 52 -8.09 1.59 -4.01
CA SER A 52 -8.54 2.09 -5.31
C SER A 52 -8.97 3.55 -5.20
N ALA A 53 -9.24 4.17 -6.35
CA ALA A 53 -9.66 5.56 -6.42
C ALA A 53 -11.19 5.65 -6.49
N ILE A 54 -11.82 6.00 -5.38
CA ILE A 54 -13.28 6.15 -5.31
C ILE A 54 -13.71 7.49 -5.90
N THR A 55 -14.59 7.45 -6.89
CA THR A 55 -15.20 8.61 -7.53
C THR A 55 -16.72 8.47 -7.59
N TRP A 56 -17.42 9.49 -8.10
CA TRP A 56 -18.87 9.42 -8.32
C TRP A 56 -19.30 8.25 -9.22
N GLY A 57 -18.46 7.85 -10.18
CA GLY A 57 -18.77 6.76 -11.11
C GLY A 57 -18.36 5.38 -10.61
N SER A 58 -17.73 5.29 -9.44
CA SER A 58 -17.22 4.03 -8.90
C SER A 58 -18.36 3.08 -8.52
N LYS A 59 -18.16 1.79 -8.79
CA LYS A 59 -19.06 0.71 -8.37
C LYS A 59 -18.35 -0.13 -7.33
N ALA A 60 -18.93 -0.23 -6.13
CA ALA A 60 -18.30 -0.88 -4.98
C ALA A 60 -17.68 -2.24 -5.31
N ASP A 61 -18.42 -3.11 -5.99
CA ASP A 61 -17.94 -4.45 -6.36
C ASP A 61 -16.70 -4.40 -7.28
N GLN A 62 -16.65 -3.44 -8.22
CA GLN A 62 -15.53 -3.32 -9.16
C GLN A 62 -14.27 -2.79 -8.46
N GLU A 63 -14.43 -1.84 -7.55
CA GLU A 63 -13.33 -1.27 -6.75
C GLU A 63 -12.73 -2.32 -5.80
N TYR A 64 -13.59 -3.17 -5.22
CA TYR A 64 -13.17 -4.28 -4.38
C TYR A 64 -12.37 -5.33 -5.17
N GLU A 65 -12.87 -5.74 -6.34
CA GLU A 65 -12.14 -6.66 -7.23
C GLU A 65 -10.79 -6.09 -7.68
N GLU A 66 -10.71 -4.78 -7.93
CA GLU A 66 -9.44 -4.13 -8.26
C GLU A 66 -8.43 -4.21 -7.09
N CYS A 67 -8.88 -4.02 -5.85
CA CYS A 67 -8.05 -4.18 -4.67
C CYS A 67 -7.52 -5.62 -4.54
N LEU A 68 -8.38 -6.62 -4.73
CA LEU A 68 -7.98 -8.04 -4.72
C LEU A 68 -6.96 -8.35 -5.82
N LEU A 69 -7.16 -7.82 -7.03
CA LEU A 69 -6.24 -7.99 -8.14
C LEU A 69 -4.85 -7.41 -7.83
N LYS A 70 -4.79 -6.24 -7.19
CA LYS A 70 -3.52 -5.60 -6.78
C LYS A 70 -2.77 -6.43 -5.74
N VAL A 71 -3.49 -7.04 -4.80
CA VAL A 71 -2.92 -7.89 -3.74
C VAL A 71 -2.47 -9.27 -4.26
N LYS A 72 -3.17 -9.83 -5.26
CA LYS A 72 -2.91 -11.17 -5.79
C LYS A 72 -1.44 -11.42 -6.11
N THR A 73 -0.76 -10.47 -6.77
CA THR A 73 0.66 -10.61 -7.13
C THR A 73 1.57 -10.76 -5.90
N MET A 74 1.26 -10.05 -4.81
CA MET A 74 2.03 -10.13 -3.56
C MET A 74 1.82 -11.47 -2.86
N ILE A 75 0.58 -11.96 -2.84
CA ILE A 75 0.25 -13.31 -2.33
C ILE A 75 0.99 -14.38 -3.14
N THR A 76 0.98 -14.27 -4.47
CA THR A 76 1.72 -15.21 -5.33
C THR A 76 3.20 -15.20 -5.00
N ALA A 77 3.83 -14.02 -4.87
CA ALA A 77 5.25 -13.91 -4.57
C ALA A 77 5.63 -14.54 -3.21
N LEU A 78 4.74 -14.49 -2.22
CA LEU A 78 4.97 -15.12 -0.91
C LEU A 78 4.78 -16.64 -0.92
N ASN A 79 3.99 -17.17 -1.85
CA ASN A 79 3.64 -18.58 -1.93
C ASN A 79 4.37 -19.35 -3.04
N SER A 80 5.09 -18.66 -3.92
CA SER A 80 5.94 -19.29 -4.91
C SER A 80 7.13 -19.98 -4.23
N GLN A 81 7.02 -21.31 -4.10
CA GLN A 81 8.11 -22.24 -3.85
C GLN A 81 8.63 -22.81 -5.17
#